data_AF-A0A954K285-F1
#
_entry.id   AF-A0A954K285-F1
#
_cell.length_a   1.000
_cell.length_b   1.000
_cell.length_c   1.000
_cell.angle_alpha   90.00
_cell.angle_beta   90.00
_cell.angle_gamma   90.00
#
_symmetry.space_group_name_H-M   'P 1'
#
loop_
_entity.id
_entity.type
_entity.pdbx_description
1 polymer ?
#
loop_
_entity_poly.entity_id
_entity_poly.type
_entity_poly.pdbx_seq_one_letter_code
_entity_poly.pdbx_strand_id
1 'polypeptide(L)'
;MNEPQTIRRIPRFIIVLLWVLVAISAFATWNLKQQRDLALEKIKSEEAASAQANKDQTEDTTVEVKANGPIWPEEGIEDFSLTERSGKTVTKKDLLGKPWVACFVFTRCAGPCPRVSGQFYQLQKDLKDLDFKLVTITVDPKNDTPEVLTQYAESVGADPEKWLFLTGDQKDIFHLIEKSFLMPVQENTGPARKPGFEVIHTTNVMLVDKNGRVLGKYNAVNDEELAALRKAVRKLIEEDKPEEKKTEAKEEKADETPKPATPPQAGMVSLSPLLFPMVSKALTSILFAQAETDSPAVEEEVVVAEETVNEPSEVKTAPAWVMQLPAVNAVLNSLATILLMLGYWFIRKGEKEKHKKTMLTAFGTSILFLGFYLLYHFALQSYTGNASRKFEGEGLVRPIYYFILITHVVLAAAVPVLAWVTIRRGLKQQWEAHRRIAKITFPIWLYVSITGVVIYFMLYHLPGGTS
;
A
#
# COMPACT_ATOMS: atom_id res chain seq x y z
N MET A 1 61.67 21.86 9.67
CA MET A 1 60.83 23.03 9.96
C MET A 1 59.50 22.78 9.26
N ASN A 2 58.46 22.38 9.99
CA ASN A 2 57.16 22.03 9.40
C ASN A 2 56.28 23.28 9.34
N GLU A 3 55.86 23.67 8.13
CA GLU A 3 54.78 24.63 7.94
C GLU A 3 53.44 24.06 8.48
N PRO A 4 52.59 24.90 9.09
CA PRO A 4 51.28 24.45 9.57
C PRO A 4 50.33 24.22 8.39
N GLN A 5 49.94 22.96 8.18
CA GLN A 5 48.89 22.55 7.24
C GLN A 5 47.56 23.24 7.60
N THR A 6 47.13 24.16 6.74
CA THR A 6 45.91 24.95 6.93
C THR A 6 44.67 24.07 6.71
N ILE A 7 43.89 23.89 7.79
CA ILE A 7 42.59 23.21 7.77
C ILE A 7 41.70 23.94 6.74
N ARG A 8 41.48 23.33 5.57
CA ARG A 8 40.48 23.82 4.60
C ARG A 8 39.09 23.57 5.20
N ARG A 9 38.62 24.55 5.99
CA ARG A 9 37.23 24.67 6.41
C ARG A 9 36.34 24.50 5.18
N ILE A 10 35.27 23.71 5.30
CA ILE A 10 34.24 23.64 4.27
C ILE A 10 33.92 25.08 3.87
N PRO A 11 34.17 25.47 2.62
CA PRO A 11 33.96 26.83 2.20
C PRO A 11 32.53 27.20 2.58
N ARG A 12 32.35 28.30 3.30
CA ARG A 12 31.03 28.71 3.81
C ARG A 12 29.97 28.73 2.71
N PHE A 13 30.39 28.95 1.45
CA PHE A 13 29.53 28.89 0.28
C PHE A 13 28.88 27.51 0.04
N ILE A 14 29.50 26.37 0.37
CA ILE A 14 28.91 25.03 0.19
C ILE A 14 27.81 24.77 1.23
N ILE A 15 28.05 25.17 2.49
CA ILE A 15 27.04 25.08 3.55
C ILE A 15 25.86 26.01 3.20
N VAL A 16 26.15 27.23 2.74
CA VAL A 16 25.13 28.17 2.26
C VAL A 16 24.38 27.59 1.05
N LEU A 17 25.06 26.94 0.10
CA LEU A 17 24.44 26.32 -1.06
C LEU A 17 23.47 25.19 -0.67
N LEU A 18 23.86 24.34 0.28
CA LEU A 18 22.97 23.28 0.82
C LEU A 18 21.74 23.87 1.50
N TRP A 19 21.91 24.91 2.33
CA TRP A 19 20.78 25.62 2.95
C TRP A 19 19.90 26.36 1.93
N VAL A 20 20.48 26.90 0.87
CA VAL A 20 19.76 27.53 -0.24
C VAL A 20 18.95 26.49 -1.01
N LEU A 21 19.48 25.29 -1.26
CA LEU A 21 18.72 24.21 -1.91
C LEU A 21 17.56 23.72 -1.05
N VAL A 22 17.77 23.60 0.27
CA VAL A 22 16.69 23.28 1.23
C VAL A 22 15.64 24.39 1.25
N ALA A 23 16.05 25.66 1.24
CA ALA A 23 15.15 26.81 1.20
C ALA A 23 14.37 26.90 -0.13
N ILE A 24 15.01 26.63 -1.27
CA ILE A 24 14.36 26.57 -2.60
C ILE A 24 13.35 25.43 -2.63
N SER A 25 13.67 24.26 -2.08
CA SER A 25 12.74 23.13 -2.00
C SER A 25 11.54 23.43 -1.09
N ALA A 26 11.79 24.03 0.09
CA ALA A 26 10.75 24.48 1.01
C ALA A 26 9.88 25.59 0.40
N PHE A 27 10.50 26.53 -0.33
CA PHE A 27 9.79 27.62 -1.02
C PHE A 27 8.98 27.10 -2.20
N ALA A 28 9.51 26.19 -3.01
CA ALA A 28 8.77 25.56 -4.11
C ALA A 28 7.56 24.78 -3.59
N THR A 29 7.72 24.02 -2.51
CA THR A 29 6.61 23.28 -1.89
C THR A 29 5.58 24.20 -1.23
N TRP A 30 6.01 25.29 -0.61
CA TRP A 30 5.11 26.34 -0.10
C TRP A 30 4.38 27.07 -1.23
N ASN A 31 5.07 27.41 -2.33
CA ASN A 31 4.49 28.10 -3.48
C ASN A 31 3.48 27.22 -4.22
N LEU A 32 3.78 25.93 -4.40
CA LEU A 32 2.81 24.96 -4.95
C LEU A 32 1.57 24.82 -4.06
N LYS A 33 1.76 24.85 -2.74
CA LYS A 33 0.65 24.86 -1.79
C LYS A 33 -0.18 26.15 -1.92
N GLN A 34 0.46 27.31 -2.00
CA GLN A 34 -0.21 28.61 -2.19
C GLN A 34 -1.00 28.65 -3.51
N GLN A 35 -0.40 28.21 -4.61
CA GLN A 35 -1.09 28.15 -5.90
C GLN A 35 -2.30 27.22 -5.87
N ARG A 36 -2.19 26.07 -5.18
CA ARG A 36 -3.30 25.14 -4.99
C ARG A 36 -4.40 25.74 -4.12
N ASP A 37 -4.04 26.40 -3.02
CA ASP A 37 -5.01 26.97 -2.09
C ASP A 37 -5.76 28.14 -2.76
N LEU A 38 -5.07 28.98 -3.54
CA LEU A 38 -5.67 30.01 -4.40
C LEU A 38 -6.56 29.41 -5.50
N ALA A 39 -6.13 28.32 -6.16
CA ALA A 39 -6.95 27.64 -7.16
C ALA A 39 -8.22 27.05 -6.55
N LEU A 40 -8.14 26.50 -5.34
CA LEU A 40 -9.31 26.00 -4.60
C LEU A 40 -10.25 27.13 -4.17
N GLU A 41 -9.71 28.27 -3.77
CA GLU A 41 -10.51 29.45 -3.42
C GLU A 41 -11.19 30.03 -4.66
N LYS A 42 -10.49 30.07 -5.79
CA LYS A 42 -11.06 30.45 -7.09
C LYS A 42 -12.18 29.50 -7.51
N ILE A 43 -11.96 28.18 -7.44
CA ILE A 43 -13.00 27.17 -7.71
C ILE A 43 -14.20 27.38 -6.79
N LYS A 44 -13.99 27.56 -5.48
CA LYS A 44 -15.08 27.85 -4.54
C LYS A 44 -15.82 29.15 -4.86
N SER A 45 -15.10 30.18 -5.31
CA SER A 45 -15.70 31.46 -5.71
C SER A 45 -16.48 31.36 -7.02
N GLU A 46 -15.98 30.58 -7.98
CA GLU A 46 -16.64 30.28 -9.26
C GLU A 46 -17.87 29.39 -9.04
N GLU A 47 -17.78 28.39 -8.15
CA GLU A 47 -18.90 27.57 -7.70
C GLU A 47 -19.94 28.40 -6.94
N ALA A 48 -19.52 29.31 -6.06
CA ALA A 48 -20.42 30.22 -5.35
C ALA A 48 -21.09 31.22 -6.28
N ALA A 49 -20.36 31.79 -7.24
CA ALA A 49 -20.90 32.68 -8.27
C ALA A 49 -21.86 31.93 -9.22
N SER A 50 -21.52 30.69 -9.61
CA SER A 50 -22.40 29.82 -10.40
C SER A 50 -23.65 29.40 -9.61
N ALA A 51 -23.53 29.13 -8.31
CA ALA A 51 -24.66 28.83 -7.43
C ALA A 51 -25.56 30.05 -7.20
N GLN A 52 -24.99 31.26 -7.13
CA GLN A 52 -25.74 32.52 -7.04
C GLN A 52 -26.45 32.84 -8.37
N ALA A 53 -25.79 32.65 -9.51
CA ALA A 53 -26.37 32.83 -10.83
C ALA A 53 -27.48 31.79 -11.14
N ASN A 54 -27.35 30.55 -10.65
CA ASN A 54 -28.43 29.56 -10.70
C ASN A 54 -29.59 29.94 -9.78
N LYS A 55 -29.32 30.55 -8.61
CA LYS A 55 -30.37 31.02 -7.69
C LYS A 55 -31.23 32.13 -8.29
N ASP A 56 -30.61 33.12 -8.92
CA ASP A 56 -31.31 34.25 -9.57
C ASP A 56 -32.10 33.81 -10.82
N GLN A 57 -31.78 32.67 -11.44
CA GLN A 57 -32.57 32.09 -12.54
C GLN A 57 -33.67 31.12 -12.07
N THR A 58 -33.62 30.61 -10.83
CA THR A 58 -34.61 29.65 -10.29
C THR A 58 -35.79 30.28 -9.54
N GLU A 59 -35.82 31.61 -9.34
CA GLU A 59 -36.93 32.28 -8.64
C GLU A 59 -38.22 32.45 -9.47
N ASP A 60 -38.20 32.24 -10.81
CA ASP A 60 -39.42 32.38 -11.64
C ASP A 60 -39.98 31.06 -12.20
N THR A 61 -39.38 29.91 -11.88
CA THR A 61 -40.01 28.61 -12.24
C THR A 61 -39.47 27.45 -11.41
N THR A 62 -39.86 27.36 -10.14
CA THR A 62 -39.70 26.11 -9.38
C THR A 62 -41.02 25.66 -8.78
N VAL A 63 -41.69 24.77 -9.50
CA VAL A 63 -42.62 23.82 -8.88
C VAL A 63 -41.76 22.91 -8.00
N GLU A 64 -41.91 23.02 -6.68
CA GLU A 64 -41.30 22.09 -5.73
C GLU A 64 -41.77 20.66 -5.99
N VAL A 65 -40.94 19.84 -6.66
CA VAL A 65 -41.12 18.39 -6.62
C VAL A 65 -40.43 17.86 -5.37
N LYS A 66 -41.20 17.72 -4.29
CA LYS A 66 -40.78 16.92 -3.12
C LYS A 66 -40.71 15.45 -3.54
N ALA A 67 -39.51 14.92 -3.77
CA ALA A 67 -39.31 13.49 -3.99
C ALA A 67 -39.50 12.71 -2.68
N ASN A 68 -40.76 12.42 -2.33
CA ASN A 68 -41.14 11.53 -1.24
C ASN A 68 -41.48 10.14 -1.81
N GLY A 69 -40.49 9.26 -1.95
CA GLY A 69 -40.66 7.84 -2.32
C GLY A 69 -39.43 7.23 -3.00
N PRO A 70 -39.28 5.89 -3.04
CA PRO A 70 -38.22 5.25 -3.81
C PRO A 70 -38.32 5.64 -5.30
N ILE A 71 -37.19 5.98 -5.91
CA ILE A 71 -37.11 6.37 -7.34
C ILE A 71 -37.55 5.21 -8.25
N TRP A 72 -37.49 3.97 -7.78
CA TRP A 72 -37.82 2.77 -8.55
C TRP A 72 -39.31 2.38 -8.44
N PRO A 73 -39.89 1.85 -9.54
CA PRO A 73 -41.29 1.39 -9.57
C PRO A 73 -41.60 0.37 -8.47
N GLU A 74 -42.86 0.32 -8.04
CA GLU A 74 -43.31 -0.62 -7.01
C GLU A 74 -43.26 -2.08 -7.51
N GLU A 75 -43.44 -2.27 -8.81
CA GLU A 75 -43.39 -3.55 -9.52
C GLU A 75 -41.96 -4.15 -9.55
N GLY A 76 -40.97 -3.34 -9.18
CA GLY A 76 -39.55 -3.70 -9.16
C GLY A 76 -38.90 -3.69 -10.55
N ILE A 77 -37.77 -4.39 -10.67
CA ILE A 77 -37.03 -4.49 -11.94
C ILE A 77 -37.82 -5.29 -12.99
N GLU A 78 -37.55 -5.05 -14.27
CA GLU A 78 -38.13 -5.84 -15.37
C GLU A 78 -37.70 -7.32 -15.30
N ASP A 79 -38.49 -8.18 -15.92
CA ASP A 79 -38.11 -9.58 -16.10
C ASP A 79 -36.87 -9.67 -17.01
N PHE A 80 -35.93 -10.53 -16.61
CA PHE A 80 -34.73 -10.82 -17.39
C PHE A 80 -34.48 -12.32 -17.43
N SER A 81 -33.67 -12.74 -18.40
CA SER A 81 -33.17 -14.11 -18.53
C SER A 81 -31.69 -14.05 -18.90
N LEU A 82 -30.82 -14.37 -17.94
CA LEU A 82 -29.37 -14.37 -18.10
C LEU A 82 -28.81 -15.76 -17.85
N THR A 83 -27.57 -15.99 -18.27
CA THR A 83 -26.86 -17.25 -18.10
C THR A 83 -25.86 -17.11 -16.95
N GLU A 84 -25.95 -17.98 -15.96
CA GLU A 84 -24.99 -18.07 -14.86
C GLU A 84 -23.72 -18.80 -15.32
N ARG A 85 -22.57 -18.56 -14.67
CA ARG A 85 -21.28 -19.21 -15.01
C ARG A 85 -21.31 -20.75 -15.05
N SER A 86 -22.25 -21.39 -14.36
CA SER A 86 -22.52 -22.84 -14.43
C SER A 86 -23.25 -23.29 -15.70
N GLY A 87 -23.65 -22.35 -16.57
CA GLY A 87 -24.45 -22.59 -17.77
C GLY A 87 -25.96 -22.61 -17.51
N LYS A 88 -26.41 -22.48 -16.25
CA LYS A 88 -27.84 -22.44 -15.91
C LYS A 88 -28.44 -21.08 -16.26
N THR A 89 -29.65 -21.08 -16.81
CA THR A 89 -30.44 -19.85 -16.96
C THR A 89 -30.94 -19.38 -15.59
N VAL A 90 -30.77 -18.09 -15.31
CA VAL A 90 -31.25 -17.40 -14.11
C VAL A 90 -32.13 -16.24 -14.55
N THR A 91 -33.31 -16.16 -13.95
CA THR A 91 -34.33 -15.14 -14.21
C THR A 91 -34.62 -14.32 -12.96
N LYS A 92 -35.40 -13.23 -13.10
CA LYS A 92 -35.92 -12.46 -11.95
C LYS A 92 -36.60 -13.38 -10.93
N LYS A 93 -37.40 -14.35 -11.39
CA LYS A 93 -38.17 -15.28 -10.54
C LYS A 93 -37.29 -16.14 -9.65
N ASP A 94 -36.10 -16.53 -10.13
CA ASP A 94 -35.14 -17.34 -9.38
C ASP A 94 -34.48 -16.56 -8.23
N LEU A 95 -34.52 -15.22 -8.29
CA LEU A 95 -33.99 -14.33 -7.25
C LEU A 95 -35.07 -13.81 -6.28
N LEU A 96 -36.35 -14.11 -6.53
CA LEU A 96 -37.44 -13.72 -5.63
C LEU A 96 -37.41 -14.53 -4.32
N GLY A 97 -38.07 -13.99 -3.30
CA GLY A 97 -38.17 -14.59 -1.97
C GLY A 97 -36.97 -14.31 -1.07
N LYS A 98 -35.87 -13.76 -1.60
CA LYS A 98 -34.69 -13.37 -0.81
C LYS A 98 -34.16 -12.01 -1.26
N PRO A 99 -33.68 -11.17 -0.33
CA PRO A 99 -32.92 -9.99 -0.70
C PRO A 99 -31.65 -10.35 -1.47
N TRP A 100 -31.22 -9.45 -2.34
CA TRP A 100 -29.98 -9.62 -3.07
C TRP A 100 -29.29 -8.30 -3.39
N VAL A 101 -27.98 -8.36 -3.62
CA VAL A 101 -27.17 -7.18 -3.97
C VAL A 101 -26.59 -7.37 -5.35
N ALA A 102 -26.88 -6.45 -6.26
CA ALA A 102 -26.40 -6.46 -7.63
C ALA A 102 -25.14 -5.59 -7.79
N CYS A 103 -24.12 -6.07 -8.50
CA CYS A 103 -23.06 -5.23 -9.06
C CYS A 103 -22.82 -5.52 -10.55
N PHE A 104 -22.18 -4.56 -11.21
CA PHE A 104 -21.91 -4.57 -12.64
C PHE A 104 -20.41 -4.45 -12.84
N VAL A 105 -19.79 -5.46 -13.45
CA VAL A 105 -18.33 -5.55 -13.65
C VAL A 105 -18.02 -6.14 -15.00
N PHE A 106 -16.75 -6.18 -15.40
CA PHE A 106 -16.30 -7.07 -16.46
C PHE A 106 -14.88 -7.54 -16.18
N THR A 107 -14.53 -8.76 -16.60
CA THR A 107 -13.36 -9.47 -16.05
C THR A 107 -12.02 -8.83 -16.43
N ARG A 108 -11.92 -8.23 -17.62
CA ARG A 108 -10.70 -7.55 -18.11
C ARG A 108 -10.57 -6.09 -17.68
N CYS A 109 -11.47 -5.59 -16.84
CA CYS A 109 -11.48 -4.21 -16.38
C CYS A 109 -10.18 -3.81 -15.67
N ALA A 110 -9.47 -2.81 -16.20
CA ALA A 110 -8.22 -2.28 -15.65
C ALA A 110 -8.44 -1.17 -14.60
N GLY A 111 -9.70 -0.82 -14.34
CA GLY A 111 -10.13 0.25 -13.45
C GLY A 111 -10.65 -0.24 -12.09
N PRO A 112 -11.86 0.18 -11.67
CA PRO A 112 -12.35 -0.03 -10.32
C PRO A 112 -12.91 -1.43 -10.04
N CYS A 113 -13.20 -2.24 -11.07
CA CYS A 113 -13.91 -3.51 -10.92
C CYS A 113 -13.27 -4.50 -9.91
N PRO A 114 -11.93 -4.68 -9.86
CA PRO A 114 -11.31 -5.52 -8.83
C PRO A 114 -11.60 -5.06 -7.39
N ARG A 115 -11.77 -3.74 -7.17
CA ARG A 115 -12.19 -3.21 -5.86
C ARG A 115 -13.66 -3.53 -5.57
N VAL A 116 -14.54 -3.37 -6.56
CA VAL A 116 -15.98 -3.70 -6.43
C VAL A 116 -16.16 -5.16 -6.04
N SER A 117 -15.53 -6.10 -6.76
CA SER A 117 -15.55 -7.52 -6.43
C SER A 117 -14.93 -7.80 -5.06
N GLY A 118 -13.86 -7.08 -4.70
CA GLY A 118 -13.29 -7.15 -3.35
C GLY A 118 -14.27 -6.77 -2.25
N GLN A 119 -15.16 -5.80 -2.46
CA GLN A 119 -16.22 -5.46 -1.49
C GLN A 119 -17.30 -6.53 -1.41
N PHE A 120 -17.67 -7.14 -2.55
CA PHE A 120 -18.63 -8.24 -2.55
C PHE A 120 -18.09 -9.45 -1.77
N TYR A 121 -16.81 -9.74 -1.89
CA TYR A 121 -16.15 -10.73 -1.04
C TYR A 121 -16.26 -10.39 0.46
N GLN A 122 -16.10 -9.12 0.83
CA GLN A 122 -16.29 -8.70 2.23
C GLN A 122 -17.76 -8.79 2.66
N LEU A 123 -18.71 -8.42 1.81
CA LEU A 123 -20.14 -8.58 2.09
C LEU A 123 -20.49 -10.05 2.35
N GLN A 124 -20.01 -10.96 1.50
CA GLN A 124 -20.17 -12.40 1.69
C GLN A 124 -19.66 -12.86 3.05
N LYS A 125 -18.49 -12.37 3.47
CA LYS A 125 -17.88 -12.73 4.77
C LYS A 125 -18.62 -12.14 5.97
N ASP A 126 -18.91 -10.84 5.92
CA ASP A 126 -19.53 -10.08 7.03
C ASP A 126 -20.98 -10.47 7.27
N LEU A 127 -21.64 -11.04 6.25
CA LEU A 127 -23.05 -11.40 6.25
C LEU A 127 -23.24 -12.90 5.99
N LYS A 128 -22.22 -13.73 6.27
CA LYS A 128 -22.23 -15.16 5.99
C LYS A 128 -23.40 -15.92 6.64
N ASP A 129 -23.94 -15.43 7.75
CA ASP A 129 -25.03 -16.09 8.49
C ASP A 129 -26.43 -15.61 8.07
N LEU A 130 -26.50 -14.66 7.12
CA LEU A 130 -27.75 -14.13 6.59
C LEU A 130 -28.14 -14.82 5.28
N ASP A 131 -29.44 -14.92 5.05
CA ASP A 131 -30.01 -15.50 3.82
C ASP A 131 -30.27 -14.41 2.78
N PHE A 132 -29.29 -14.19 1.91
CA PHE A 132 -29.34 -13.24 0.80
C PHE A 132 -28.43 -13.71 -0.33
N LYS A 133 -28.58 -13.13 -1.52
CA LYS A 133 -27.72 -13.43 -2.68
C LYS A 133 -26.85 -12.23 -3.07
N LEU A 134 -25.67 -12.54 -3.59
CA LEU A 134 -24.85 -11.59 -4.33
C LEU A 134 -24.97 -11.93 -5.82
N VAL A 135 -25.15 -10.92 -6.65
CA VAL A 135 -25.31 -11.09 -8.10
C VAL A 135 -24.38 -10.14 -8.81
N THR A 136 -23.45 -10.68 -9.59
CA THR A 136 -22.57 -9.92 -10.46
C THR A 136 -23.01 -10.11 -11.90
N ILE A 137 -23.39 -9.02 -12.56
CA ILE A 137 -23.78 -9.02 -13.98
C ILE A 137 -22.62 -8.44 -14.78
N THR A 138 -22.14 -9.16 -15.80
CA THR A 138 -21.10 -8.61 -16.68
C THR A 138 -21.65 -7.48 -17.54
N VAL A 139 -20.87 -6.43 -17.78
CA VAL A 139 -21.16 -5.39 -18.77
C VAL A 139 -20.43 -5.63 -20.10
N ASP A 140 -19.73 -6.75 -20.25
CA ASP A 140 -18.97 -7.12 -21.44
C ASP A 140 -19.15 -8.63 -21.78
N PRO A 141 -20.38 -9.05 -22.08
CA PRO A 141 -20.70 -10.46 -22.29
C PRO A 141 -20.01 -11.07 -23.51
N LYS A 142 -19.52 -10.26 -24.46
CA LYS A 142 -18.77 -10.72 -25.63
C LYS A 142 -17.47 -11.46 -25.26
N ASN A 143 -16.91 -11.16 -24.08
CA ASN A 143 -15.64 -11.75 -23.63
C ASN A 143 -15.80 -12.46 -22.28
N ASP A 144 -16.81 -12.07 -21.49
CA ASP A 144 -17.14 -12.72 -20.23
C ASP A 144 -18.09 -13.91 -20.48
N THR A 145 -17.54 -14.98 -21.07
CA THR A 145 -18.23 -16.26 -21.23
C THR A 145 -18.43 -16.95 -19.86
N PRO A 146 -19.32 -17.95 -19.73
CA PRO A 146 -19.48 -18.70 -18.49
C PRO A 146 -18.16 -19.27 -17.92
N GLU A 147 -17.27 -19.72 -18.81
CA GLU A 147 -15.94 -20.25 -18.44
C GLU A 147 -15.04 -19.15 -17.87
N VAL A 148 -15.02 -17.96 -18.50
CA VAL A 148 -14.23 -16.80 -18.04
C VAL A 148 -14.78 -16.29 -16.70
N LEU A 149 -16.11 -16.24 -16.55
CA LEU A 149 -16.75 -15.87 -15.29
C LEU A 149 -16.50 -16.89 -14.18
N THR A 150 -16.38 -18.18 -14.51
CA THR A 150 -15.99 -19.21 -13.54
C THR A 150 -14.60 -18.93 -12.97
N GLN A 151 -13.61 -18.70 -13.85
CA GLN A 151 -12.24 -18.38 -13.43
C GLN A 151 -12.18 -17.08 -12.64
N TYR A 152 -12.93 -16.06 -13.06
CA TYR A 152 -12.98 -14.78 -12.35
C TYR A 152 -13.57 -14.94 -10.95
N ALA A 153 -14.69 -15.65 -10.83
CA ALA A 153 -15.36 -15.90 -9.56
C ALA A 153 -14.49 -16.69 -8.58
N GLU A 154 -13.74 -17.68 -9.06
CA GLU A 154 -12.73 -18.40 -8.26
C GLU A 154 -11.62 -17.46 -7.78
N SER A 155 -11.10 -16.59 -8.67
CA SER A 155 -10.01 -15.66 -8.35
C SER A 155 -10.38 -14.65 -7.24
N VAL A 156 -11.66 -14.30 -7.14
CA VAL A 156 -12.17 -13.38 -6.10
C VAL A 156 -12.68 -14.11 -4.85
N GLY A 157 -12.65 -15.44 -4.83
CA GLY A 157 -13.09 -16.26 -3.69
C GLY A 157 -14.61 -16.25 -3.49
N ALA A 158 -15.38 -16.19 -4.58
CA ALA A 158 -16.83 -16.20 -4.54
C ALA A 158 -17.38 -17.58 -4.17
N ASP A 159 -18.29 -17.61 -3.20
CA ASP A 159 -19.05 -18.81 -2.83
C ASP A 159 -20.11 -19.10 -3.91
N PRO A 160 -20.06 -20.27 -4.58
CA PRO A 160 -21.02 -20.60 -5.65
C PRO A 160 -22.47 -20.70 -5.17
N GLU A 161 -22.72 -20.95 -3.89
CA GLU A 161 -24.08 -21.01 -3.36
C GLU A 161 -24.63 -19.63 -3.02
N LYS A 162 -23.78 -18.63 -2.76
CA LYS A 162 -24.22 -17.28 -2.39
C LYS A 162 -24.04 -16.23 -3.47
N TRP A 163 -23.05 -16.39 -4.35
CA TRP A 163 -22.62 -15.37 -5.27
C TRP A 163 -22.64 -15.87 -6.73
N LEU A 164 -23.63 -15.37 -7.46
CA LEU A 164 -23.90 -15.68 -8.86
C LEU A 164 -23.16 -14.70 -9.78
N PHE A 165 -22.68 -15.21 -10.91
CA PHE A 165 -22.07 -14.41 -11.98
C PHE A 165 -22.84 -14.65 -13.27
N LEU A 166 -23.42 -13.58 -13.83
CA LEU A 166 -24.37 -13.63 -14.93
C LEU A 166 -23.80 -12.96 -16.20
N THR A 167 -24.06 -13.59 -17.34
CA THR A 167 -23.76 -13.10 -18.71
C THR A 167 -24.97 -13.35 -19.63
N GLY A 168 -24.94 -12.88 -20.87
CA GLY A 168 -26.09 -12.98 -21.78
C GLY A 168 -25.96 -12.07 -23.00
N ASP A 169 -27.08 -11.76 -23.65
CA ASP A 169 -27.06 -10.79 -24.74
C ASP A 169 -26.75 -9.38 -24.21
N GLN A 170 -25.86 -8.66 -24.90
CA GLN A 170 -25.42 -7.35 -24.46
C GLN A 170 -26.53 -6.32 -24.46
N LYS A 171 -27.46 -6.37 -25.43
CA LYS A 171 -28.57 -5.43 -25.49
C LYS A 171 -29.51 -5.63 -24.32
N ASP A 172 -29.79 -6.89 -23.98
CA ASP A 172 -30.64 -7.24 -22.83
C ASP A 172 -30.01 -6.79 -21.51
N ILE A 173 -28.70 -7.02 -21.34
CA ILE A 173 -27.96 -6.56 -20.16
C ILE A 173 -27.97 -5.02 -20.07
N PHE A 174 -27.70 -4.31 -21.17
CA PHE A 174 -27.63 -2.85 -21.16
C PHE A 174 -29.01 -2.26 -20.91
N HIS A 175 -30.05 -2.80 -21.54
CA HIS A 175 -31.44 -2.42 -21.29
C HIS A 175 -31.83 -2.63 -19.82
N LEU A 176 -31.48 -3.78 -19.22
CA LEU A 176 -31.73 -4.03 -17.80
C LEU A 176 -31.04 -3.00 -16.90
N ILE A 177 -29.77 -2.67 -17.16
CA ILE A 177 -29.01 -1.69 -16.38
C ILE A 177 -29.62 -0.28 -16.50
N GLU A 178 -29.96 0.15 -17.71
CA GLU A 178 -30.48 1.49 -17.96
C GLU A 178 -31.93 1.66 -17.50
N LYS A 179 -32.79 0.66 -17.74
CA LYS A 179 -34.24 0.77 -17.48
C LYS A 179 -34.64 0.31 -16.11
N SER A 180 -34.08 -0.79 -15.62
CA SER A 180 -34.45 -1.32 -14.31
C SER A 180 -33.59 -0.77 -13.18
N PHE A 181 -32.27 -0.64 -13.40
CA PHE A 181 -31.37 -0.13 -12.37
C PHE A 181 -31.11 1.37 -12.47
N LEU A 182 -31.57 2.03 -13.54
CA LEU A 182 -31.44 3.47 -13.76
C LEU A 182 -29.99 3.96 -13.72
N MET A 183 -29.08 3.20 -14.34
CA MET A 183 -27.66 3.54 -14.41
C MET A 183 -27.17 3.64 -15.86
N PRO A 184 -26.23 4.55 -16.15
CA PRO A 184 -25.62 4.63 -17.47
C PRO A 184 -24.70 3.43 -17.72
N VAL A 185 -24.79 2.87 -18.92
CA VAL A 185 -23.83 1.89 -19.44
C VAL A 185 -23.64 2.10 -20.94
N GLN A 186 -22.40 2.14 -21.41
CA GLN A 186 -22.13 2.27 -22.84
C GLN A 186 -20.78 1.64 -23.22
N GLU A 187 -20.67 1.15 -24.45
CA GLU A 187 -19.37 0.80 -25.01
C GLU A 187 -18.56 2.07 -25.31
N ASN A 188 -17.26 2.02 -25.01
CA ASN A 188 -16.29 2.99 -25.50
C ASN A 188 -15.90 2.65 -26.94
N THR A 189 -16.14 3.58 -27.86
CA THR A 189 -15.81 3.46 -29.27
C THR A 189 -14.80 4.54 -29.69
N GLY A 190 -14.16 4.33 -30.85
CA GLY A 190 -13.24 5.31 -31.42
C GLY A 190 -11.92 5.50 -30.63
N PRO A 191 -11.26 6.67 -30.77
CA PRO A 191 -9.94 6.94 -30.16
C PRO A 191 -9.92 6.89 -28.63
N ALA A 192 -11.09 7.00 -27.99
CA ALA A 192 -11.22 6.93 -26.54
C ALA A 192 -11.19 5.49 -26.00
N ARG A 193 -11.35 4.47 -26.86
CA ARG A 193 -11.31 3.06 -26.46
C ARG A 193 -9.88 2.67 -26.05
N LYS A 194 -9.72 2.28 -24.79
CA LYS A 194 -8.45 1.80 -24.22
C LYS A 194 -8.59 0.36 -23.70
N PRO A 195 -7.54 -0.47 -23.80
CA PRO A 195 -7.54 -1.80 -23.19
C PRO A 195 -7.91 -1.74 -21.70
N GLY A 196 -8.93 -2.51 -21.31
CA GLY A 196 -9.45 -2.58 -19.94
C GLY A 196 -10.40 -1.45 -19.53
N PHE A 197 -10.77 -0.56 -20.46
CA PHE A 197 -11.77 0.50 -20.29
C PHE A 197 -12.77 0.51 -21.45
N GLU A 198 -13.09 -0.66 -22.01
CA GLU A 198 -13.94 -0.78 -23.20
C GLU A 198 -15.43 -0.49 -22.92
N VAL A 199 -15.84 -0.47 -21.66
CA VAL A 199 -17.22 -0.20 -21.26
C VAL A 199 -17.22 0.85 -20.15
N ILE A 200 -17.99 1.93 -20.33
CA ILE A 200 -18.27 2.92 -19.29
C ILE A 200 -19.48 2.44 -18.51
N HIS A 201 -19.31 2.28 -17.20
CA HIS A 201 -20.40 2.00 -16.26
C HIS A 201 -20.05 2.57 -14.88
N THR A 202 -21.03 2.61 -13.98
CA THR A 202 -20.82 3.12 -12.62
C THR A 202 -20.22 2.06 -11.69
N THR A 203 -19.63 2.48 -10.57
CA THR A 203 -19.22 1.60 -9.47
C THR A 203 -20.32 1.39 -8.44
N ASN A 204 -21.57 1.73 -8.77
CA ASN A 204 -22.67 1.58 -7.84
C ASN A 204 -23.16 0.13 -7.78
N VAL A 205 -23.68 -0.23 -6.62
CA VAL A 205 -24.26 -1.53 -6.30
C VAL A 205 -25.66 -1.32 -5.75
N MET A 206 -26.54 -2.25 -6.05
CA MET A 206 -27.98 -2.06 -5.88
C MET A 206 -28.48 -3.07 -4.85
N LEU A 207 -29.14 -2.58 -3.80
CA LEU A 207 -29.86 -3.44 -2.87
C LEU A 207 -31.25 -3.71 -3.44
N VAL A 208 -31.58 -4.97 -3.63
CA VAL A 208 -32.87 -5.42 -4.16
C VAL A 208 -33.57 -6.29 -3.10
N ASP A 209 -34.85 -6.05 -2.90
CA ASP A 209 -35.67 -6.81 -1.96
C ASP A 209 -36.13 -8.16 -2.52
N LYS A 210 -36.85 -8.92 -1.68
CA LYS A 210 -37.41 -10.23 -2.03
C LYS A 210 -38.46 -10.21 -3.14
N ASN A 211 -39.02 -9.05 -3.46
CA ASN A 211 -40.00 -8.86 -4.52
C ASN A 211 -39.35 -8.37 -5.84
N GLY A 212 -38.03 -8.14 -5.82
CA GLY A 212 -37.30 -7.62 -6.97
C GLY A 212 -37.31 -6.09 -7.07
N ARG A 213 -37.70 -5.37 -6.01
CA ARG A 213 -37.67 -3.90 -5.97
C ARG A 213 -36.32 -3.39 -5.50
N VAL A 214 -35.77 -2.41 -6.21
CA VAL A 214 -34.53 -1.74 -5.81
C VAL A 214 -34.82 -0.79 -4.65
N LEU A 215 -34.21 -1.04 -3.50
CA LEU A 215 -34.37 -0.24 -2.28
C LEU A 215 -33.32 0.86 -2.14
N GLY A 216 -32.17 0.70 -2.78
CA GLY A 216 -31.08 1.66 -2.63
C GLY A 216 -29.91 1.43 -3.57
N LYS A 217 -29.18 2.51 -3.81
CA LYS A 217 -27.95 2.58 -4.60
C LYS A 217 -26.81 2.99 -3.69
N TYR A 218 -25.70 2.26 -3.75
CA TYR A 218 -24.53 2.48 -2.91
C TYR A 218 -23.27 2.44 -3.77
N ASN A 219 -22.33 3.34 -3.56
CA ASN A 219 -21.08 3.34 -4.30
C ASN A 219 -20.10 2.32 -3.72
N ALA A 220 -19.71 1.30 -4.50
CA ALA A 220 -18.82 0.24 -4.05
C ALA A 220 -17.39 0.73 -3.70
N VAL A 221 -16.98 1.92 -4.15
CA VAL A 221 -15.67 2.46 -3.80
C VAL A 221 -15.70 3.44 -2.62
N ASN A 222 -16.89 3.69 -2.05
CA ASN A 222 -17.08 4.50 -0.85
C ASN A 222 -17.36 3.61 0.36
N ASP A 223 -16.40 3.54 1.29
CA ASP A 223 -16.46 2.63 2.45
C ASP A 223 -17.62 2.96 3.42
N GLU A 224 -18.05 4.23 3.50
CA GLU A 224 -19.19 4.65 4.33
C GLU A 224 -20.51 4.14 3.75
N GLU A 225 -20.67 4.22 2.43
CA GLU A 225 -21.85 3.70 1.74
C GLU A 225 -21.91 2.17 1.80
N LEU A 226 -20.77 1.46 1.75
CA LEU A 226 -20.75 0.01 2.01
C LEU A 226 -21.13 -0.34 3.45
N ALA A 227 -20.74 0.47 4.43
CA ALA A 227 -21.18 0.28 5.81
C ALA A 227 -22.70 0.49 5.94
N ALA A 228 -23.25 1.49 5.25
CA ALA A 228 -24.69 1.72 5.16
C ALA A 228 -25.41 0.55 4.47
N LEU A 229 -24.88 0.03 3.35
CA LEU A 229 -25.42 -1.15 2.66
C LEU A 229 -25.46 -2.37 3.59
N ARG A 230 -24.36 -2.68 4.30
CA ARG A 230 -24.33 -3.79 5.27
C ARG A 230 -25.40 -3.65 6.35
N LYS A 231 -25.63 -2.43 6.84
CA LYS A 231 -26.69 -2.14 7.81
C LYS A 231 -28.08 -2.33 7.19
N ALA A 232 -28.27 -1.86 5.96
CA ALA A 232 -29.54 -1.99 5.25
C ALA A 232 -29.90 -3.45 4.97
N VAL A 233 -28.94 -4.28 4.53
CA VAL A 233 -29.13 -5.72 4.29
C VAL A 233 -29.53 -6.43 5.59
N ARG A 234 -28.84 -6.16 6.71
CA ARG A 234 -29.19 -6.72 8.02
C ARG A 234 -30.61 -6.36 8.44
N LYS A 235 -30.94 -5.07 8.36
CA LYS A 235 -32.26 -4.55 8.73
C LYS A 235 -33.36 -5.21 7.89
N LEU A 236 -33.15 -5.29 6.57
CA LEU A 236 -34.13 -5.88 5.65
C LEU A 236 -34.42 -7.35 5.98
N ILE A 237 -33.38 -8.12 6.30
CA ILE A 237 -33.53 -9.54 6.65
C ILE A 237 -34.13 -9.72 8.06
N GLU A 238 -33.83 -8.82 9.00
CA GLU A 238 -34.43 -8.83 10.35
C GLU A 238 -35.92 -8.46 10.34
N GLU A 239 -36.31 -7.48 9.52
CA GLU A 239 -37.71 -7.07 9.36
C GLU A 239 -38.56 -8.17 8.72
N ASP A 240 -37.96 -8.99 7.85
CA ASP A 240 -38.63 -10.07 7.15
C ASP A 240 -38.82 -11.36 7.98
N LYS A 241 -38.22 -11.44 9.18
CA LYS A 241 -38.46 -12.57 10.09
C LYS A 241 -39.89 -12.49 10.67
N PRO A 242 -40.70 -13.56 10.57
CA PRO A 242 -42.04 -13.60 11.15
C PRO A 242 -41.99 -13.34 12.67
N GLU A 243 -43.00 -12.63 13.18
CA GLU A 243 -43.04 -12.08 14.55
C GLU A 243 -42.84 -13.12 15.66
N GLU A 244 -43.11 -14.41 15.42
CA GLU A 244 -42.94 -15.48 16.41
C GLU A 244 -41.49 -15.66 16.89
N LYS A 245 -40.47 -15.33 16.08
CA LYS A 245 -39.04 -15.40 16.48
C LYS A 245 -38.50 -14.11 17.12
N LYS A 246 -39.28 -13.03 17.19
CA LYS A 246 -38.85 -11.76 17.83
C LYS A 246 -38.93 -11.84 19.36
N THR A 247 -39.71 -12.78 19.89
CA THR A 247 -39.92 -12.98 21.33
C THR A 247 -38.81 -13.84 21.96
N GLU A 248 -38.39 -14.93 21.32
CA GLU A 248 -37.34 -15.82 21.85
C GLU A 248 -35.96 -15.15 21.97
N ALA A 249 -35.58 -14.29 21.03
CA ALA A 249 -34.29 -13.60 21.04
C ALA A 249 -34.18 -12.49 22.12
N LYS A 250 -35.30 -12.11 22.75
CA LYS A 250 -35.33 -11.12 23.85
C LYS A 250 -35.19 -11.77 25.23
N GLU A 251 -35.60 -13.03 25.39
CA GLU A 251 -35.52 -13.74 26.68
C GLU A 251 -34.13 -14.35 26.93
N GLU A 252 -33.40 -14.77 25.89
CA GLU A 252 -32.07 -15.38 26.04
C GLU A 252 -30.95 -14.39 26.40
N LYS A 253 -31.24 -13.08 26.45
CA LYS A 253 -30.24 -12.01 26.71
C LYS A 253 -30.27 -11.44 28.14
N ALA A 254 -31.12 -11.96 29.02
CA ALA A 254 -31.36 -11.39 30.34
C ALA A 254 -30.63 -12.09 31.50
N ASP A 255 -29.99 -13.25 31.29
CA ASP A 255 -29.33 -13.99 32.37
C ASP A 255 -27.95 -14.50 31.96
N GLU A 256 -26.93 -13.66 32.07
CA GLU A 256 -25.56 -14.13 32.32
C GLU A 256 -24.67 -12.97 32.79
N THR A 257 -24.38 -12.94 34.08
CA THR A 257 -23.32 -12.11 34.69
C THR A 257 -21.92 -12.60 34.29
N PRO A 258 -20.94 -11.72 34.02
CA PRO A 258 -19.63 -12.16 33.54
C PRO A 258 -18.70 -12.56 34.71
N LYS A 259 -18.17 -13.79 34.66
CA LYS A 259 -17.02 -14.25 35.43
C LYS A 259 -15.74 -14.11 34.58
N PRO A 260 -14.58 -13.68 35.12
CA PRO A 260 -13.39 -13.48 34.31
C PRO A 260 -12.72 -14.82 33.98
N ALA A 261 -12.45 -15.06 32.70
CA ALA A 261 -11.66 -16.20 32.21
C ALA A 261 -10.34 -15.71 31.60
N THR A 262 -9.26 -16.29 32.11
CA THR A 262 -7.86 -16.17 31.70
C THR A 262 -7.65 -16.57 30.23
N PRO A 263 -6.73 -15.95 29.47
CA PRO A 263 -6.52 -16.29 28.06
C PRO A 263 -5.78 -17.63 27.90
N PRO A 264 -6.14 -18.45 26.88
CA PRO A 264 -5.41 -19.66 26.55
C PRO A 264 -4.11 -19.33 25.78
N GLN A 265 -3.11 -20.15 26.03
CA GLN A 265 -1.77 -20.09 25.47
C GLN A 265 -1.79 -20.33 23.95
N ALA A 266 -1.03 -19.52 23.22
CA ALA A 266 -0.82 -19.68 21.79
C ALA A 266 0.08 -20.89 21.51
N GLY A 267 -0.49 -21.93 20.90
CA GLY A 267 0.26 -23.03 20.29
C GLY A 267 1.02 -22.53 19.06
N MET A 268 2.34 -22.75 19.08
CA MET A 268 3.22 -22.59 17.92
C MET A 268 2.77 -23.52 16.80
N VAL A 269 2.56 -22.96 15.60
CA VAL A 269 2.51 -23.76 14.37
C VAL A 269 3.75 -23.42 13.55
N SER A 270 4.55 -24.47 13.35
CA SER A 270 5.77 -24.55 12.56
C SER A 270 5.57 -24.03 11.13
N LEU A 271 6.42 -23.09 10.71
CA LEU A 271 6.58 -22.71 9.31
C LEU A 271 7.76 -23.50 8.74
N SER A 272 7.43 -24.51 7.92
CA SER A 272 8.42 -25.21 7.09
C SER A 272 9.00 -24.28 6.01
N PRO A 273 10.26 -24.47 5.59
CA PRO A 273 10.96 -23.55 4.70
C PRO A 273 10.75 -23.96 3.25
N LEU A 274 10.03 -23.15 2.49
CA LEU A 274 10.10 -23.18 1.03
C LEU A 274 10.15 -21.73 0.56
N LEU A 275 11.37 -21.20 0.41
CA LEU A 275 11.74 -20.06 -0.44
C LEU A 275 13.24 -19.75 -0.26
N PHE A 276 14.09 -20.68 -0.71
CA PHE A 276 15.48 -20.41 -1.09
C PHE A 276 15.72 -21.29 -2.31
N PRO A 277 15.80 -20.73 -3.53
CA PRO A 277 17.09 -20.22 -3.97
C PRO A 277 16.98 -19.08 -5.02
N MET A 278 17.30 -17.83 -4.66
CA MET A 278 17.69 -16.82 -5.68
C MET A 278 18.54 -15.66 -5.14
N VAL A 279 19.38 -15.89 -4.12
CA VAL A 279 20.30 -14.86 -3.58
C VAL A 279 21.76 -15.37 -3.51
N SER A 280 22.04 -16.60 -3.97
CA SER A 280 23.33 -17.27 -3.76
C SER A 280 24.47 -16.82 -4.69
N LYS A 281 24.28 -15.88 -5.64
CA LYS A 281 25.35 -15.45 -6.55
C LYS A 281 25.89 -14.04 -6.31
N ALA A 282 25.17 -13.20 -5.56
CA ALA A 282 25.63 -11.86 -5.20
C ALA A 282 26.29 -11.82 -3.81
N LEU A 283 25.93 -12.74 -2.90
CA LEU A 283 26.51 -12.81 -1.56
C LEU A 283 27.95 -13.37 -1.55
N THR A 284 28.29 -14.25 -2.50
CA THR A 284 29.57 -14.96 -2.52
C THR A 284 30.74 -14.06 -2.94
N SER A 285 30.51 -13.00 -3.72
CA SER A 285 31.59 -12.07 -4.12
C SER A 285 31.93 -11.04 -3.05
N ILE A 286 31.06 -10.84 -2.04
CA ILE A 286 31.27 -9.87 -0.97
C ILE A 286 31.75 -10.56 0.32
N LEU A 287 31.33 -11.80 0.59
CA LEU A 287 31.76 -12.55 1.78
C LEU A 287 33.13 -13.23 1.64
N PHE A 288 33.59 -13.60 0.43
CA PHE A 288 34.89 -14.28 0.25
C PHE A 288 36.08 -13.33 0.05
N ALA A 289 35.87 -12.01 -0.03
CA ALA A 289 36.98 -11.05 -0.12
C ALA A 289 37.61 -10.71 1.24
N GLN A 290 37.14 -11.30 2.34
CA GLN A 290 37.64 -11.02 3.70
C GLN A 290 38.18 -12.24 4.45
N ALA A 291 38.27 -13.41 3.82
CA ALA A 291 38.74 -14.63 4.49
C ALA A 291 39.69 -15.43 3.59
N GLU A 292 41.00 -15.19 3.76
CA GLU A 292 42.18 -16.06 3.49
C GLU A 292 43.41 -15.11 3.34
N THR A 293 44.53 -15.27 4.04
CA THR A 293 45.26 -16.50 4.41
C THR A 293 46.04 -16.30 5.72
N ASP A 294 46.07 -17.36 6.53
CA ASP A 294 46.96 -17.52 7.68
C ASP A 294 47.47 -18.97 7.63
N SER A 295 48.75 -19.19 7.27
CA SER A 295 49.61 -20.40 7.43
C SER A 295 50.62 -20.58 6.28
N PRO A 296 51.72 -21.35 6.48
CA PRO A 296 52.76 -21.21 7.48
C PRO A 296 54.15 -21.05 6.80
N ALA A 297 55.19 -20.88 7.62
CA ALA A 297 56.59 -20.71 7.22
C ALA A 297 57.11 -21.79 6.24
N VAL A 298 57.74 -21.34 5.16
CA VAL A 298 58.74 -22.10 4.39
C VAL A 298 59.89 -21.14 4.09
N GLU A 299 61.07 -21.50 4.57
CA GLU A 299 62.35 -20.86 4.25
C GLU A 299 62.70 -21.15 2.79
N GLU A 300 62.98 -20.13 1.98
CA GLU A 300 63.85 -20.31 0.81
C GLU A 300 64.54 -19.00 0.38
N GLU A 301 65.83 -19.20 0.11
CA GLU A 301 66.95 -18.38 -0.36
C GLU A 301 66.81 -16.91 -0.79
N VAL A 302 67.79 -16.17 -0.28
CA VAL A 302 68.25 -14.83 -0.66
C VAL A 302 68.82 -14.84 -2.08
N VAL A 303 68.23 -14.07 -3.00
CA VAL A 303 68.93 -13.52 -4.16
C VAL A 303 68.79 -12.01 -4.14
N VAL A 304 69.94 -11.36 -3.92
CA VAL A 304 70.11 -9.90 -3.91
C VAL A 304 69.91 -9.38 -5.33
N ALA A 305 68.90 -8.55 -5.54
CA ALA A 305 68.76 -7.69 -6.70
C ALA A 305 68.46 -6.26 -6.23
N GLU A 306 69.17 -5.31 -6.82
CA GLU A 306 69.32 -3.91 -6.46
C GLU A 306 68.08 -3.21 -5.89
N GLU A 307 68.29 -2.63 -4.71
CA GLU A 307 67.40 -1.71 -4.03
C GLU A 307 67.36 -0.37 -4.79
N THR A 308 66.42 -0.24 -5.74
CA THR A 308 65.92 1.08 -6.11
C THR A 308 65.08 1.58 -4.94
N VAL A 309 65.58 2.59 -4.23
CA VAL A 309 64.91 3.32 -3.16
C VAL A 309 63.48 3.67 -3.60
N ASN A 310 62.50 2.87 -3.16
CA ASN A 310 61.09 3.18 -3.33
C ASN A 310 60.77 4.33 -2.37
N GLU A 311 60.34 5.46 -2.95
CA GLU A 311 59.68 6.53 -2.22
C GLU A 311 58.60 5.96 -1.29
N PRO A 312 58.38 6.53 -0.09
CA PRO A 312 57.32 6.07 0.79
C PRO A 312 56.00 6.19 0.06
N SER A 313 55.34 5.04 -0.19
CA SER A 313 54.06 4.97 -0.85
C SER A 313 53.08 5.92 -0.17
N GLU A 314 52.71 7.00 -0.86
CA GLU A 314 51.81 8.03 -0.36
C GLU A 314 50.52 7.36 0.12
N VAL A 315 50.19 7.47 1.41
CA VAL A 315 48.98 6.89 1.99
C VAL A 315 47.80 7.52 1.26
N LYS A 316 47.15 6.76 0.37
CA LYS A 316 46.00 7.25 -0.42
C LYS A 316 44.81 7.51 0.50
N THR A 317 44.66 8.75 0.95
CA THR A 317 43.51 9.20 1.75
C THR A 317 42.41 9.76 0.86
N ALA A 318 41.16 9.43 1.17
CA ALA A 318 40.01 9.99 0.45
C ALA A 318 39.82 11.49 0.75
N PRO A 319 39.33 12.30 -0.21
CA PRO A 319 39.03 13.71 0.01
C PRO A 319 38.03 13.95 1.15
N ALA A 320 38.09 15.13 1.77
CA ALA A 320 37.25 15.50 2.91
C ALA A 320 35.73 15.37 2.66
N TRP A 321 35.27 15.62 1.43
CA TRP A 321 33.86 15.47 1.09
C TRP A 321 33.40 14.00 1.16
N VAL A 322 34.26 13.04 0.80
CA VAL A 322 33.98 11.60 0.92
C VAL A 322 33.88 11.21 2.38
N MET A 323 34.81 11.71 3.21
CA MET A 323 34.87 11.41 4.64
C MET A 323 33.69 12.00 5.43
N GLN A 324 32.95 12.96 4.87
CA GLN A 324 31.74 13.55 5.47
C GLN A 324 30.47 12.75 5.14
N LEU A 325 30.45 11.95 4.07
CA LEU A 325 29.26 11.20 3.65
C LEU A 325 28.72 10.20 4.69
N PRO A 326 29.55 9.50 5.48
CA PRO A 326 29.06 8.65 6.58
C PRO A 326 28.22 9.42 7.61
N ALA A 327 28.62 10.65 7.95
CA ALA A 327 27.86 11.50 8.87
C ALA A 327 26.52 11.95 8.25
N VAL A 328 26.52 12.32 6.96
CA VAL A 328 25.29 12.63 6.21
C VAL A 328 24.34 11.42 6.22
N ASN A 329 24.86 10.23 5.98
CA ASN A 329 24.11 8.98 6.03
C ASN A 329 23.53 8.68 7.41
N ALA A 330 24.27 8.93 8.49
CA ALA A 330 23.77 8.78 9.86
C ALA A 330 22.63 9.77 10.17
N VAL A 331 22.73 11.01 9.69
CA VAL A 331 21.65 12.01 9.82
C VAL A 331 20.40 11.57 9.04
N LEU A 332 20.56 11.09 7.80
CA LEU A 332 19.43 10.61 7.00
C LEU A 332 18.74 9.39 7.62
N ASN A 333 19.50 8.45 8.19
CA ASN A 333 18.93 7.34 8.96
C ASN A 333 18.22 7.81 10.22
N SER A 334 18.78 8.78 10.95
CA SER A 334 18.12 9.36 12.13
C SER A 334 16.78 10.01 11.75
N LEU A 335 16.76 10.75 10.64
CA LEU A 335 15.54 11.35 10.11
C LEU A 335 14.52 10.27 9.69
N ALA A 336 14.96 9.22 8.98
CA ALA A 336 14.09 8.11 8.61
C ALA A 336 13.50 7.41 9.85
N THR A 337 14.29 7.19 10.90
CA THR A 337 13.83 6.63 12.18
C THR A 337 12.70 7.48 12.78
N ILE A 338 12.89 8.81 12.85
CA ILE A 338 11.88 9.75 13.37
C ILE A 338 10.61 9.69 12.52
N LEU A 339 10.74 9.73 11.19
CA LEU A 339 9.60 9.68 10.28
C LEU A 339 8.84 8.35 10.39
N LEU A 340 9.54 7.21 10.55
CA LEU A 340 8.90 5.91 10.75
C LEU A 340 8.10 5.88 12.07
N MET A 341 8.67 6.39 13.16
CA MET A 341 7.97 6.50 14.44
C MET A 341 6.75 7.42 14.35
N LEU A 342 6.87 8.59 13.70
CA LEU A 342 5.75 9.49 13.44
C LEU A 342 4.68 8.86 12.54
N GLY A 343 5.09 8.14 11.50
CA GLY A 343 4.19 7.40 10.60
C GLY A 343 3.38 6.36 11.37
N TYR A 344 4.02 5.63 12.27
CA TYR A 344 3.35 4.68 13.17
C TYR A 344 2.39 5.37 14.15
N TRP A 345 2.78 6.52 14.70
CA TRP A 345 1.93 7.31 15.58
C TRP A 345 0.68 7.84 14.86
N PHE A 346 0.82 8.39 13.65
CA PHE A 346 -0.30 8.89 12.85
C PHE A 346 -1.31 7.79 12.52
N ILE A 347 -0.87 6.59 12.14
CA ILE A 347 -1.80 5.51 11.83
C ILE A 347 -2.51 4.99 13.08
N ARG A 348 -1.85 5.01 14.25
CA ARG A 348 -2.49 4.71 15.55
C ARG A 348 -3.57 5.72 15.92
N LYS A 349 -3.41 6.99 15.53
CA LYS A 349 -4.42 8.05 15.66
C LYS A 349 -5.51 8.01 14.59
N GLY A 350 -5.42 7.12 13.59
CA GLY A 350 -6.36 7.08 12.47
C GLY A 350 -6.14 8.17 11.41
N GLU A 351 -5.09 8.99 11.53
CA GLU A 351 -4.78 10.08 10.59
C GLU A 351 -4.09 9.54 9.31
N LYS A 352 -4.87 8.86 8.47
CA LYS A 352 -4.38 8.12 7.28
C LYS A 352 -3.58 8.98 6.30
N GLU A 353 -4.02 10.22 6.03
CA GLU A 353 -3.32 11.11 5.11
C GLU A 353 -1.97 11.60 5.64
N LYS A 354 -1.87 11.88 6.94
CA LYS A 354 -0.58 12.24 7.57
C LYS A 354 0.36 11.05 7.57
N HIS A 355 -0.14 9.86 7.94
CA HIS A 355 0.61 8.60 7.82
C HIS A 355 1.18 8.42 6.41
N LYS A 356 0.34 8.52 5.37
CA LYS A 356 0.75 8.38 3.96
C LYS A 356 1.87 9.34 3.59
N LYS A 357 1.70 10.64 3.88
CA LYS A 357 2.71 11.66 3.58
C LYS A 357 4.03 11.36 4.29
N THR A 358 3.97 11.07 5.59
CA THR A 358 5.15 10.76 6.40
C THR A 358 5.88 9.50 5.91
N MET A 359 5.16 8.43 5.54
CA MET A 359 5.76 7.20 5.00
C MET A 359 6.42 7.41 3.64
N LEU A 360 5.81 8.22 2.75
CA LEU A 360 6.43 8.59 1.48
C LEU A 360 7.67 9.45 1.67
N THR A 361 7.65 10.37 2.64
CA THR A 361 8.85 11.14 3.02
C THR A 361 9.94 10.22 3.56
N ALA A 362 9.62 9.27 4.46
CA ALA A 362 10.59 8.30 4.98
C ALA A 362 11.21 7.44 3.88
N PHE A 363 10.41 7.03 2.90
CA PHE A 363 10.87 6.30 1.72
C PHE A 363 11.82 7.14 0.87
N GLY A 364 11.47 8.40 0.59
CA GLY A 364 12.34 9.34 -0.11
C GLY A 364 13.66 9.59 0.61
N THR A 365 13.62 9.79 1.93
CA THR A 365 14.82 9.91 2.77
C THR A 365 15.70 8.66 2.69
N SER A 366 15.10 7.46 2.67
CA SER A 366 15.83 6.19 2.55
C SER A 366 16.48 6.00 1.18
N ILE A 367 15.83 6.47 0.10
CA ILE A 367 16.43 6.50 -1.25
C ILE A 367 17.64 7.43 -1.28
N LEU A 368 17.51 8.63 -0.69
CA LEU A 368 18.61 9.59 -0.61
C LEU A 368 19.79 9.04 0.19
N PHE A 369 19.52 8.39 1.33
CA PHE A 369 20.51 7.66 2.12
C PHE A 369 21.24 6.61 1.27
N LEU A 370 20.49 5.77 0.53
CA LEU A 370 21.10 4.74 -0.31
C LEU A 370 22.00 5.35 -1.39
N GLY A 371 21.59 6.46 -2.00
CA GLY A 371 22.40 7.19 -2.98
C GLY A 371 23.74 7.68 -2.40
N PHE A 372 23.71 8.34 -1.24
CA PHE A 372 24.94 8.79 -0.56
C PHE A 372 25.79 7.63 -0.03
N TYR A 373 25.17 6.55 0.42
CA TYR A 373 25.86 5.32 0.83
C TYR A 373 26.65 4.70 -0.33
N LEU A 374 26.01 4.49 -1.47
CA LEU A 374 26.67 3.94 -2.66
C LEU A 374 27.76 4.89 -3.17
N LEU A 375 27.51 6.20 -3.15
CA LEU A 375 28.51 7.21 -3.52
C LEU A 375 29.73 7.17 -2.60
N TYR A 376 29.54 7.06 -1.28
CA TYR A 376 30.62 6.92 -0.31
C TYR A 376 31.49 5.69 -0.61
N HIS A 377 30.87 4.52 -0.75
CA HIS A 377 31.60 3.27 -0.98
C HIS A 377 32.32 3.25 -2.34
N PHE A 378 31.67 3.76 -3.40
CA PHE A 378 32.29 3.92 -4.71
C PHE A 378 33.48 4.89 -4.68
N ALA A 379 33.31 6.06 -4.07
CA ALA A 379 34.37 7.06 -3.97
C ALA A 379 35.53 6.56 -3.10
N LEU A 380 35.23 5.93 -1.95
CA LEU A 380 36.25 5.36 -1.07
C LEU A 380 37.08 4.28 -1.77
N GLN A 381 36.43 3.38 -2.51
CA GLN A 381 37.11 2.37 -3.33
C GLN A 381 37.99 3.03 -4.40
N SER A 382 37.47 4.05 -5.09
CA SER A 382 38.19 4.72 -6.18
C SER A 382 39.42 5.49 -5.69
N TYR A 383 39.34 6.15 -4.53
CA TYR A 383 40.46 6.94 -3.99
C TYR A 383 41.46 6.10 -3.20
N THR A 384 41.00 5.12 -2.42
CA THR A 384 41.83 4.42 -1.41
C THR A 384 42.06 2.94 -1.71
N GLY A 385 41.34 2.36 -2.67
CA GLY A 385 41.33 0.92 -2.93
C GLY A 385 40.54 0.09 -1.92
N ASN A 386 40.02 0.70 -0.85
CA ASN A 386 39.26 0.03 0.19
C ASN A 386 37.75 0.26 0.01
N ALA A 387 36.99 -0.83 0.12
CA ALA A 387 35.53 -0.76 -0.04
C ALA A 387 34.86 -0.15 1.19
N SER A 388 35.41 -0.28 2.40
CA SER A 388 34.85 0.27 3.62
C SER A 388 35.93 0.54 4.67
N ARG A 389 35.61 1.37 5.67
CA ARG A 389 36.43 1.50 6.87
C ARG A 389 36.36 0.21 7.71
N LYS A 390 37.50 -0.25 8.23
CA LYS A 390 37.57 -1.39 9.17
C LYS A 390 37.23 -0.92 10.59
N PHE A 391 36.61 -1.79 11.37
CA PHE A 391 36.37 -1.55 12.79
C PHE A 391 37.61 -1.95 13.60
N GLU A 392 38.14 -1.03 14.39
CA GLU A 392 39.41 -1.18 15.13
C GLU A 392 39.20 -1.47 16.63
N GLY A 393 37.95 -1.61 17.10
CA GLY A 393 37.68 -1.88 18.51
C GLY A 393 38.06 -3.31 18.93
N GLU A 394 38.54 -3.46 20.16
CA GLU A 394 39.00 -4.72 20.75
C GLU A 394 38.12 -5.20 21.93
N GLY A 395 38.28 -6.46 22.33
CA GLY A 395 37.49 -7.05 23.42
C GLY A 395 36.02 -7.29 23.05
N LEU A 396 35.10 -7.16 24.01
CA LEU A 396 33.68 -7.50 23.85
C LEU A 396 32.93 -6.61 22.83
N VAL A 397 33.44 -5.41 22.53
CA VAL A 397 32.76 -4.50 21.59
C VAL A 397 32.84 -5.01 20.15
N ARG A 398 33.89 -5.77 19.80
CA ARG A 398 34.11 -6.32 18.45
C ARG A 398 33.05 -7.35 18.04
N PRO A 399 32.77 -8.42 18.81
CA PRO A 399 31.71 -9.36 18.46
C PRO A 399 30.32 -8.70 18.48
N ILE A 400 30.07 -7.73 19.37
CA ILE A 400 28.81 -6.95 19.39
C ILE A 400 28.66 -6.14 18.10
N TYR A 401 29.71 -5.44 17.69
CA TYR A 401 29.73 -4.67 16.44
C TYR A 401 29.41 -5.55 15.25
N TYR A 402 30.11 -6.68 15.09
CA TYR A 402 29.88 -7.57 13.95
C TYR A 402 28.52 -8.23 13.97
N PHE A 403 27.99 -8.57 15.15
CA PHE A 403 26.61 -9.06 15.26
C PHE A 403 25.61 -8.02 14.73
N ILE A 404 25.69 -6.77 15.20
CA ILE A 404 24.81 -5.68 14.74
C ILE A 404 25.02 -5.40 13.25
N LEU A 405 26.27 -5.37 12.77
CA LEU A 405 26.59 -5.10 11.37
C LEU A 405 26.01 -6.18 10.45
N ILE A 406 26.21 -7.46 10.77
CA ILE A 406 25.74 -8.57 9.94
C ILE A 406 24.21 -8.56 9.87
N THR A 407 23.53 -8.46 11.02
CA THR A 407 22.06 -8.43 11.04
C THR A 407 21.52 -7.19 10.31
N HIS A 408 22.16 -6.03 10.47
CA HIS A 408 21.80 -4.81 9.76
C HIS A 408 21.90 -4.98 8.25
N VAL A 409 23.05 -5.45 7.73
CA VAL A 409 23.27 -5.59 6.28
C VAL A 409 22.28 -6.57 5.66
N VAL A 410 22.06 -7.73 6.28
CA VAL A 410 21.11 -8.74 5.79
C VAL A 410 19.68 -8.19 5.75
N LEU A 411 19.25 -7.53 6.82
CA LEU A 411 17.90 -6.95 6.88
C LEU A 411 17.75 -5.73 5.95
N ALA A 412 18.78 -4.91 5.83
CA ALA A 412 18.80 -3.73 4.95
C ALA A 412 18.59 -4.13 3.49
N ALA A 413 19.15 -5.25 3.04
CA ALA A 413 18.95 -5.76 1.68
C ALA A 413 17.47 -6.07 1.37
N ALA A 414 16.68 -6.47 2.38
CA ALA A 414 15.25 -6.74 2.22
C ALA A 414 14.39 -5.47 2.20
N VAL A 415 14.83 -4.38 2.85
CA VAL A 415 14.03 -3.15 3.06
C VAL A 415 13.56 -2.52 1.74
N PRO A 416 14.38 -2.32 0.69
CA PRO A 416 13.91 -1.71 -0.56
C PRO A 416 12.72 -2.45 -1.19
N VAL A 417 12.79 -3.79 -1.21
CA VAL A 417 11.71 -4.64 -1.76
C VAL A 417 10.47 -4.57 -0.88
N LEU A 418 10.64 -4.75 0.43
CA LEU A 418 9.53 -4.74 1.39
C LEU A 418 8.83 -3.37 1.44
N ALA A 419 9.60 -2.27 1.49
CA ALA A 419 9.10 -0.91 1.48
C ALA A 419 8.33 -0.61 0.20
N TRP A 420 8.90 -0.96 -0.97
CA TRP A 420 8.22 -0.81 -2.26
C TRP A 420 6.88 -1.55 -2.31
N VAL A 421 6.85 -2.84 -1.95
CA VAL A 421 5.62 -3.64 -1.96
C VAL A 421 4.60 -3.07 -0.98
N THR A 422 5.03 -2.68 0.22
CA THR A 422 4.17 -2.11 1.27
C THR A 422 3.54 -0.79 0.80
N ILE A 423 4.34 0.12 0.24
CA ILE A 423 3.88 1.41 -0.28
C ILE A 423 2.98 1.22 -1.49
N ARG A 424 3.37 0.39 -2.46
CA ARG A 424 2.56 0.10 -3.66
C ARG A 424 1.18 -0.44 -3.28
N ARG A 425 1.10 -1.34 -2.30
CA ARG A 425 -0.18 -1.85 -1.77
C ARG A 425 -1.01 -0.77 -1.08
N GLY A 426 -0.37 0.13 -0.33
CA GLY A 426 -1.02 1.30 0.27
C GLY A 426 -1.56 2.27 -0.78
N LEU A 427 -0.80 2.55 -1.84
CA LEU A 427 -1.20 3.42 -2.95
C LEU A 427 -2.32 2.78 -3.80
N LYS A 428 -2.32 1.45 -3.95
CA LYS A 428 -3.40 0.68 -4.58
C LYS A 428 -4.63 0.48 -3.67
N GLN A 429 -4.64 1.06 -2.47
CA GLN A 429 -5.74 0.96 -1.51
C GLN A 429 -6.07 -0.48 -1.09
N GLN A 430 -5.08 -1.38 -1.13
CA GLN A 430 -5.22 -2.77 -0.69
C GLN A 430 -4.94 -2.86 0.82
N TRP A 431 -5.85 -2.35 1.65
CA TRP A 431 -5.61 -2.10 3.09
C TRP A 431 -5.21 -3.33 3.89
N GLU A 432 -5.90 -4.46 3.70
CA GLU A 432 -5.58 -5.71 4.40
C GLU A 432 -4.19 -6.24 4.02
N ALA A 433 -3.89 -6.24 2.72
CA ALA A 433 -2.60 -6.69 2.22
C ALA A 433 -1.45 -5.75 2.60
N HIS A 434 -1.71 -4.44 2.66
CA HIS A 434 -0.79 -3.42 3.17
C HIS A 434 -0.54 -3.62 4.67
N ARG A 435 -1.59 -3.79 5.48
CA ARG A 435 -1.48 -4.02 6.93
C ARG A 435 -0.71 -5.30 7.24
N ARG A 436 -0.98 -6.39 6.52
CA ARG A 436 -0.30 -7.68 6.71
C ARG A 436 1.20 -7.56 6.47
N ILE A 437 1.61 -6.94 5.37
CA ILE A 437 3.04 -6.76 5.07
C ILE A 437 3.67 -5.69 5.95
N ALA A 438 2.95 -4.61 6.29
CA ALA A 438 3.46 -3.54 7.15
C ALA A 438 3.85 -4.03 8.55
N LYS A 439 3.16 -5.05 9.09
CA LYS A 439 3.55 -5.70 10.37
C LYS A 439 4.94 -6.34 10.33
N ILE A 440 5.43 -6.68 9.14
CA ILE A 440 6.77 -7.24 8.90
C ILE A 440 7.74 -6.13 8.48
N THR A 441 7.35 -5.31 7.49
CA THR A 441 8.19 -4.24 6.94
C THR A 441 8.56 -3.20 7.99
N PHE A 442 7.61 -2.76 8.81
CA PHE A 442 7.83 -1.69 9.79
C PHE A 442 8.93 -2.02 10.82
N PRO A 443 8.88 -3.14 11.57
CA PRO A 443 9.93 -3.44 12.55
C PRO A 443 11.31 -3.64 11.90
N ILE A 444 11.37 -4.27 10.72
CA ILE A 444 12.63 -4.46 9.98
C ILE A 444 13.20 -3.10 9.55
N TRP A 445 12.38 -2.24 8.94
CA TRP A 445 12.81 -0.93 8.46
C TRP A 445 13.25 -0.03 9.62
N LEU A 446 12.50 -0.03 10.74
CA LEU A 446 12.87 0.71 11.93
C LEU A 446 14.17 0.19 12.55
N TYR A 447 14.34 -1.13 12.66
CA TYR A 447 15.57 -1.75 13.17
C TYR A 447 16.79 -1.33 12.34
N VAL A 448 16.72 -1.45 11.01
CA VAL A 448 17.81 -1.08 10.11
C VAL A 448 18.12 0.41 10.24
N SER A 449 17.10 1.26 10.30
CA SER A 449 17.30 2.71 10.41
C SER A 449 18.02 3.10 11.72
N ILE A 450 17.64 2.50 12.85
CA ILE A 450 18.29 2.74 14.16
C ILE A 450 19.72 2.18 14.17
N THR A 451 19.87 0.92 13.77
CA THR A 451 21.18 0.24 13.81
C THR A 451 22.19 0.87 12.86
N GLY A 452 21.76 1.48 11.76
CA GLY A 452 22.65 2.26 10.88
C GLY A 452 23.31 3.44 11.59
N VAL A 453 22.57 4.11 12.48
CA VAL A 453 23.11 5.18 13.34
C VAL A 453 24.06 4.61 14.38
N VAL A 454 23.68 3.50 15.03
CA VAL A 454 24.53 2.81 16.02
C VAL A 454 25.87 2.38 15.39
N ILE A 455 25.84 1.74 14.22
CA ILE A 455 27.05 1.33 13.48
C ILE A 455 27.94 2.53 13.17
N TYR A 456 27.35 3.66 12.75
CA TYR A 456 28.12 4.90 12.55
C TYR A 456 28.80 5.37 13.85
N PHE A 457 28.09 5.41 14.96
CA PHE A 457 28.68 5.79 16.25
C PHE A 457 29.80 4.83 16.67
N MET A 458 29.58 3.53 16.55
CA MET A 458 30.60 2.53 16.86
C MET A 458 31.84 2.71 15.97
N LEU A 459 31.66 2.91 14.66
CA LEU A 459 32.77 2.96 13.71
C LEU A 459 33.56 4.29 13.74
N TYR A 460 32.92 5.41 14.09
CA TYR A 460 33.55 6.74 14.01
C TYR A 460 33.77 7.44 15.34
N HIS A 461 33.03 7.08 16.38
CA HIS A 461 33.09 7.72 17.70
C HIS A 461 33.54 6.78 18.82
N LEU A 462 33.70 5.49 18.51
CA LEU A 462 34.09 4.46 19.47
C LEU A 462 35.43 3.75 19.10
N PRO A 463 36.51 4.48 18.76
CA PRO A 463 37.82 3.84 18.59
C PRO A 463 38.39 3.41 19.94
N GLY A 464 39.09 2.26 19.94
CA GLY A 464 39.51 1.47 21.10
C GLY A 464 39.93 2.28 22.32
N GLY A 465 39.18 2.08 23.42
CA GLY A 465 39.57 2.55 24.73
C GLY A 465 40.87 1.87 25.16
N THR A 466 41.86 2.70 25.47
CA THR A 466 43.07 2.43 26.28
C THR A 466 43.90 1.22 25.86
N SER A 467 44.94 1.46 25.05
CA SER A 467 46.25 0.90 25.35
C SER A 467 46.93 1.77 26.39
#